data_AF-A0A1X6ND76-F1
#
_entry.id   AF-A0A1X6ND76-F1
#
_cell.length_a   1.000
_cell.length_b   1.000
_cell.length_c   1.000
_cell.angle_alpha   90.00
_cell.angle_beta   90.00
_cell.angle_gamma   90.00
#
_symmetry.space_group_name_H-M   'P 1'
#
loop_
_entity.id
_entity.type
_entity.pdbx_description
1 polymer ?
#
loop_
_entity_poly.entity_id
_entity_poly.type
_entity_poly.pdbx_seq_one_letter_code
_entity_poly.pdbx_strand_id
1 'polypeptide(L)'
;MSLRMYLRVANDLVRHLNTHHTIEERYIFPVLGRRMPSFQEHDMHVKSHEAIHEGLDRLSALIKKWIAEPSTYSPTEMRGCLDSWREVLFTHLDQEVEDLSGENMKKYWKLEELDTIPM
;
A
#
# COMPACT_ATOMS: atom_id res chain seq x y z
N MET A 1 -23.82 8.93 5.19
CA MET A 1 -23.36 7.55 4.94
C MET A 1 -23.73 6.70 6.15
N SER A 2 -24.24 5.47 5.99
CA SER A 2 -24.50 4.58 7.13
C SER A 2 -23.21 3.92 7.63
N LEU A 3 -23.17 3.49 8.90
CA LEU A 3 -22.01 2.78 9.46
C LEU A 3 -21.64 1.54 8.62
N ARG A 4 -22.64 0.74 8.21
CA ARG A 4 -22.39 -0.43 7.35
C ARG A 4 -21.73 -0.05 6.02
N MET A 5 -22.16 1.05 5.39
CA MET A 5 -21.53 1.53 4.15
C MET A 5 -20.12 2.03 4.42
N TYR A 6 -19.90 2.76 5.52
CA TYR A 6 -18.59 3.26 5.90
C TYR A 6 -17.59 2.11 6.16
N LEU A 7 -17.98 1.09 6.91
CA LEU A 7 -17.13 -0.09 7.16
C LEU A 7 -16.84 -0.87 5.88
N ARG A 8 -17.77 -0.90 4.92
CA ARG A 8 -17.51 -1.49 3.59
C ARG A 8 -16.43 -0.73 2.84
N VAL A 9 -16.51 0.61 2.79
CA VAL A 9 -15.49 1.45 2.15
C VAL A 9 -14.12 1.24 2.80
N ALA A 10 -14.07 1.18 4.14
CA ALA A 10 -12.82 0.90 4.86
C ALA A 10 -12.27 -0.50 4.53
N ASN A 11 -13.14 -1.51 4.37
CA ASN A 11 -12.72 -2.85 3.97
C ASN A 11 -12.26 -2.91 2.51
N ASP A 12 -12.85 -2.11 1.63
CA ASP A 12 -12.43 -2.00 0.23
C ASP A 12 -11.02 -1.37 0.14
N LEU A 13 -10.69 -0.38 0.99
CA LEU A 13 -9.33 0.15 1.11
C LEU A 13 -8.33 -0.96 1.46
N VAL A 14 -8.62 -1.77 2.48
CA VAL A 14 -7.77 -2.90 2.88
C VAL A 14 -7.54 -3.86 1.72
N ARG A 15 -8.61 -4.24 1.00
CA ARG A 15 -8.50 -5.15 -0.14
C ARG A 15 -7.67 -4.54 -1.27
N HIS A 16 -7.90 -3.27 -1.62
CA HIS A 16 -7.22 -2.64 -2.74
C HIS A 16 -5.73 -2.45 -2.48
N LEU A 17 -5.34 -1.97 -1.30
CA LEU A 17 -3.92 -1.83 -0.95
C LEU A 17 -3.22 -3.19 -0.88
N ASN A 18 -3.86 -4.22 -0.31
CA ASN A 18 -3.29 -5.56 -0.31
C ASN A 18 -3.05 -6.08 -1.74
N THR A 19 -4.02 -5.92 -2.64
CA THR A 19 -3.88 -6.36 -4.03
C THR A 19 -2.80 -5.58 -4.77
N HIS A 20 -2.75 -4.25 -4.58
CA HIS A 20 -1.76 -3.35 -5.18
C HIS A 20 -0.33 -3.77 -4.82
N HIS A 21 0.01 -3.83 -3.53
CA HIS A 21 1.33 -4.23 -3.08
C HIS A 21 1.67 -5.68 -3.48
N THR A 22 0.68 -6.58 -3.48
CA THR A 22 0.90 -7.97 -3.93
C THR A 22 1.28 -8.03 -5.41
N ILE A 23 0.69 -7.18 -6.26
CA ILE A 23 1.05 -7.12 -7.68
C ILE A 23 2.46 -6.57 -7.83
N GLU A 24 2.78 -5.49 -7.12
CA GLU A 24 4.08 -4.84 -7.15
C GLU A 24 5.21 -5.79 -6.75
N GLU A 25 5.13 -6.37 -5.56
CA GLU A 25 6.19 -7.27 -5.06
C GLU A 25 6.32 -8.54 -5.89
N ARG A 26 5.22 -9.06 -6.44
CA ARG A 26 5.24 -10.34 -7.16
C ARG A 26 5.68 -10.19 -8.61
N TYR A 27 5.39 -9.07 -9.26
CA TYR A 27 5.56 -8.92 -10.69
C TYR A 27 6.41 -7.71 -11.10
N ILE A 28 6.31 -6.58 -10.39
CA ILE A 28 6.90 -5.31 -10.82
C ILE A 28 8.29 -5.10 -10.19
N PHE A 29 8.38 -5.14 -8.86
CA PHE A 29 9.62 -4.92 -8.11
C PHE A 29 10.75 -5.88 -8.53
N PRO A 30 10.51 -7.19 -8.79
CA PRO A 30 11.57 -8.10 -9.26
C PRO A 30 12.16 -7.71 -10.62
N VAL A 31 11.44 -6.94 -11.44
CA VAL A 31 11.94 -6.41 -12.72
C VAL A 31 12.69 -5.11 -12.48
N LEU A 32 12.11 -4.17 -11.73
CA LEU A 32 12.71 -2.88 -11.39
C LEU A 32 14.02 -3.03 -10.61
N GLY A 33 14.03 -3.89 -9.58
CA GLY A 33 15.15 -4.15 -8.67
C GLY A 33 16.41 -4.68 -9.36
N ARG A 34 16.32 -5.12 -10.63
CA ARG A 34 17.50 -5.48 -11.44
C ARG A 34 18.38 -4.28 -11.75
N ARG A 35 17.81 -3.07 -11.80
CA ARG A 35 18.51 -1.83 -12.18
C ARG A 35 18.33 -0.71 -11.17
N MET A 36 17.26 -0.74 -10.39
CA MET A 36 16.89 0.31 -9.43
C MET A 36 16.95 -0.27 -8.00
N PRO A 37 18.04 0.00 -7.24
CA PRO A 37 18.26 -0.64 -5.94
C PRO A 37 17.13 -0.44 -4.92
N SER A 38 16.39 0.68 -4.97
CA SER A 38 15.27 0.95 -4.06
C SER A 38 14.12 -0.07 -4.15
N PHE A 39 14.04 -0.83 -5.24
CA PHE A 39 13.03 -1.89 -5.46
C PHE A 39 13.56 -3.30 -5.18
N GLN A 40 14.78 -3.44 -4.65
CA GLN A 40 15.32 -4.75 -4.27
C GLN A 40 14.64 -5.30 -3.01
N GLU A 41 14.74 -6.61 -2.82
CA GLU A 41 14.29 -7.26 -1.59
C GLU A 41 14.98 -6.62 -0.38
N HIS A 42 14.22 -6.37 0.69
CA HIS A 42 14.66 -5.72 1.92
C HIS A 42 15.05 -4.24 1.81
N ASP A 43 14.80 -3.57 0.69
CA ASP A 43 14.95 -2.12 0.57
C ASP A 43 13.69 -1.37 1.07
N MET A 44 13.64 -0.05 0.86
CA MET A 44 12.68 0.84 1.50
C MET A 44 11.24 0.60 1.10
N HIS A 45 10.95 0.25 -0.16
CA HIS A 45 9.58 0.03 -0.62
C HIS A 45 8.99 -1.23 0.00
N VAL A 46 9.73 -2.34 -0.01
CA VAL A 46 9.30 -3.61 0.62
C VAL A 46 9.12 -3.44 2.13
N LYS A 47 10.04 -2.75 2.83
CA LYS A 47 9.87 -2.46 4.27
C LYS A 47 8.65 -1.57 4.56
N SER A 48 8.34 -0.65 3.66
CA SER A 48 7.16 0.19 3.78
C SER A 48 5.88 -0.63 3.59
N HIS A 49 5.85 -1.54 2.62
CA HIS A 49 4.74 -2.49 2.46
C HIS A 49 4.50 -3.29 3.72
N GLU A 50 5.55 -3.89 4.33
CA GLU A 50 5.44 -4.66 5.58
C GLU A 50 4.73 -3.85 6.68
N ALA A 51 5.19 -2.62 6.94
CA ALA A 51 4.60 -1.75 7.95
C ALA A 51 3.16 -1.31 7.63
N ILE A 52 2.84 -1.10 6.34
CA ILE A 52 1.48 -0.81 5.90
C ILE A 52 0.59 -2.04 6.10
N HIS A 53 1.04 -3.24 5.73
CA HIS A 53 0.29 -4.49 5.90
C HIS A 53 -0.04 -4.77 7.38
N GLU A 54 0.88 -4.50 8.30
CA GLU A 54 0.56 -4.57 9.74
C GLU A 54 -0.59 -3.61 10.13
N GLY A 55 -0.60 -2.40 9.56
CA GLY A 55 -1.68 -1.43 9.73
C GLY A 55 -3.02 -1.92 9.16
N LEU A 56 -2.99 -2.54 7.98
CA LEU A 56 -4.15 -3.11 7.30
C LEU A 56 -4.74 -4.30 8.06
N ASP A 57 -3.90 -5.14 8.67
CA ASP A 57 -4.34 -6.25 9.51
C ASP A 57 -5.08 -5.75 10.76
N ARG A 58 -4.52 -4.73 11.43
CA ARG A 58 -5.18 -4.05 12.56
C ARG A 58 -6.53 -3.47 12.15
N LEU A 59 -6.58 -2.77 11.01
CA LEU A 59 -7.82 -2.20 10.49
C LEU A 59 -8.87 -3.28 10.15
N SER A 60 -8.44 -4.37 9.51
CA SER A 60 -9.32 -5.51 9.17
C SER A 60 -9.94 -6.12 10.42
N ALA A 61 -9.16 -6.29 11.49
CA ALA A 61 -9.66 -6.80 12.76
C ALA A 61 -10.72 -5.88 13.39
N LEU A 62 -10.50 -4.57 13.38
CA LEU A 62 -11.46 -3.58 13.88
C LEU A 62 -12.75 -3.56 13.06
N ILE A 63 -12.64 -3.62 11.72
CA ILE A 63 -13.80 -3.69 10.84
C ILE A 63 -14.62 -4.96 11.13
N LYS A 64 -13.97 -6.12 11.26
CA LYS A 64 -14.65 -7.38 11.60
C LYS A 64 -15.38 -7.27 12.95
N LYS A 65 -14.73 -6.69 13.97
CA LYS A 65 -15.34 -6.39 15.28
C LYS A 65 -16.60 -5.54 15.13
N TRP A 66 -16.55 -4.42 14.41
CA TRP A 66 -17.71 -3.51 14.27
C TRP A 66 -18.79 -4.01 13.31
N ILE A 67 -18.48 -4.96 12.42
CA ILE A 67 -19.50 -5.67 11.65
C ILE A 67 -20.29 -6.61 12.57
N ALA A 68 -19.61 -7.33 13.47
CA ALA A 68 -20.24 -8.24 14.43
C ALA A 68 -21.01 -7.49 15.54
N GLU A 69 -20.43 -6.40 16.04
CA GLU A 69 -20.98 -5.60 17.14
C GLU A 69 -21.02 -4.10 16.77
N PRO A 70 -21.97 -3.65 15.94
CA PRO A 70 -22.00 -2.27 15.44
C PRO A 70 -22.13 -1.20 16.53
N SER A 71 -22.72 -1.54 17.68
CA SER A 71 -22.86 -0.64 18.83
C SER A 71 -21.53 -0.31 19.51
N THR A 72 -20.46 -1.07 19.26
CA THR A 72 -19.12 -0.81 19.81
C THR A 72 -18.24 -0.01 18.85
N TYR A 73 -18.80 0.52 17.77
CA TYR A 73 -18.06 1.39 16.85
C TYR A 73 -17.51 2.62 17.57
N SER A 74 -16.22 2.88 17.37
CA SER A 74 -15.54 4.05 17.91
C SER A 74 -14.84 4.82 16.78
N PRO A 75 -15.27 6.05 16.47
CA PRO A 75 -14.57 6.87 15.48
C PRO A 75 -13.16 7.23 15.94
N THR A 76 -12.92 7.32 17.25
CA THR A 76 -11.58 7.55 17.81
C THR A 76 -10.66 6.36 17.59
N GLU A 77 -11.15 5.12 17.77
CA GLU A 77 -10.38 3.89 17.52
C GLU A 77 -10.11 3.72 16.01
N MET A 78 -11.09 4.01 15.15
CA MET A 78 -10.91 4.03 13.70
C MET A 78 -9.83 5.03 13.26
N ARG A 79 -9.92 6.28 13.73
CA ARG A 79 -8.94 7.32 13.43
C ARG A 79 -7.56 6.91 13.95
N GLY A 80 -7.45 6.46 15.20
CA GLY A 80 -6.19 6.04 15.79
C GLY A 80 -5.52 4.91 15.01
N CYS A 81 -6.30 3.94 14.52
CA CYS A 81 -5.80 2.89 13.66
C CYS A 81 -5.26 3.45 12.33
N LEU A 82 -6.03 4.24 11.60
CA LEU A 82 -5.59 4.85 10.34
C LEU A 82 -4.35 5.74 10.54
N ASP A 83 -4.34 6.55 11.59
CA ASP A 83 -3.26 7.46 11.94
C ASP A 83 -1.95 6.72 12.26
N SER A 84 -2.02 5.48 12.77
CA SER A 84 -0.84 4.69 13.14
C SER A 84 0.06 4.28 11.97
N TRP A 85 -0.46 4.29 10.74
CA TRP A 85 0.28 3.90 9.54
C TRP A 85 0.12 4.89 8.37
N ARG A 86 -0.62 6.01 8.56
CA ARG A 86 -0.82 7.02 7.50
C ARG A 86 0.49 7.60 6.98
N GLU A 87 1.44 7.87 7.87
CA GLU A 87 2.69 8.55 7.50
C GLU A 87 3.52 7.65 6.62
N VAL A 88 3.68 6.38 7.03
CA VAL A 88 4.36 5.36 6.23
C VAL A 88 3.68 5.18 4.88
N LEU A 89 2.35 5.07 4.83
CA LEU A 89 1.62 4.94 3.55
C LEU A 89 1.90 6.12 2.61
N PHE A 90 1.67 7.36 3.07
CA PHE A 90 1.80 8.51 2.18
C PHE A 90 3.24 8.77 1.77
N THR A 91 4.20 8.62 2.69
CA THR A 91 5.63 8.72 2.35
C THR A 91 6.05 7.68 1.32
N HIS A 92 5.59 6.43 1.48
CA HIS A 92 5.88 5.37 0.53
C HIS A 92 5.32 5.68 -0.86
N LEU A 93 4.04 6.09 -0.96
CA LEU A 93 3.42 6.46 -2.23
C LEU A 93 4.16 7.63 -2.91
N ASP A 94 4.54 8.66 -2.14
CA ASP A 94 5.30 9.80 -2.68
C ASP A 94 6.68 9.37 -3.20
N GLN A 95 7.36 8.49 -2.46
CA GLN A 95 8.66 7.94 -2.86
C GLN A 95 8.56 7.09 -4.12
N GLU A 96 7.55 6.22 -4.24
CA GLU A 96 7.35 5.42 -5.44
C GLU A 96 7.07 6.27 -6.67
N VAL A 97 6.23 7.30 -6.54
CA VAL A 97 5.95 8.23 -7.63
C VAL A 97 7.22 8.95 -8.09
N GLU A 98 8.07 9.40 -7.16
CA GLU A 98 9.34 10.05 -7.49
C GLU A 98 10.32 9.06 -8.14
N ASP A 99 10.46 7.85 -7.59
CA ASP A 99 11.37 6.83 -8.09
C ASP A 99 10.95 6.31 -9.47
N LEU A 100 9.65 6.17 -9.72
CA LEU A 100 9.07 5.77 -11.01
C LEU A 100 8.81 6.96 -11.93
N SER A 101 9.17 8.18 -11.55
CA SER A 101 9.05 9.35 -12.41
C SER A 101 9.84 9.14 -13.71
N GLY A 102 9.34 9.70 -14.81
CA GLY A 102 10.01 9.57 -16.11
C GLY A 102 11.47 10.07 -16.09
N GLU A 103 11.77 11.09 -15.29
CA GLU A 103 13.13 11.62 -15.14
C GLU A 103 14.06 10.69 -14.36
N ASN A 104 13.56 9.99 -13.34
CA ASN A 104 14.36 8.99 -12.63
C ASN A 104 14.50 7.69 -13.43
N MET A 105 13.43 7.22 -14.07
CA MET A 105 13.41 6.01 -14.89
C MET A 105 14.41 6.07 -16.06
N LYS A 106 14.55 7.21 -16.75
CA LYS A 106 15.51 7.39 -17.85
C LYS A 106 16.97 7.20 -17.45
N LYS A 107 17.31 7.24 -16.15
CA LYS A 107 18.65 6.94 -15.64
C LYS A 107 18.99 5.45 -15.75
N TYR A 108 17.96 4.58 -15.76
CA TYR A 108 18.10 3.12 -15.65
C TYR A 108 17.50 2.36 -16.84
N TRP A 109 16.53 2.96 -17.55
CA TRP A 109 15.73 2.32 -18.58
C TRP A 109 15.67 3.17 -19.84
N LYS A 110 15.73 2.51 -21.00
CA LYS A 110 15.34 3.13 -22.27
C LYS A 110 13.83 3.00 -22.46
N LEU A 111 13.26 3.88 -23.29
CA LEU A 111 11.82 3.90 -23.56
C LEU A 111 11.32 2.57 -24.13
N GLU A 112 12.07 1.99 -25.07
CA GLU A 112 11.75 0.70 -25.69
C GLU A 112 11.81 -0.50 -24.73
N GLU A 113 12.42 -0.35 -23.55
CA GLU A 113 12.51 -1.41 -22.55
C GLU A 113 11.34 -1.39 -21.56
N LEU A 114 10.56 -0.29 -21.50
CA LEU A 114 9.48 -0.15 -20.53
C LEU A 114 8.34 -1.16 -20.75
N ASP A 115 8.11 -1.59 -22.00
CA ASP A 115 7.13 -2.63 -22.34
C ASP A 115 7.47 -4.00 -21.73
N THR A 116 8.68 -4.17 -21.20
CA THR A 116 9.08 -5.40 -20.49
C THR A 116 8.69 -5.41 -19.01
N ILE A 117 8.28 -4.26 -18.46
CA ILE A 117 7.78 -4.14 -17.09
C ILE A 117 6.29 -4.50 -17.09
N PRO A 118 5.86 -5.51 -16.31
CA PRO A 118 4.45 -5.85 -16.22
C PRO A 118 3.69 -4.73 -15.49
N MET A 119 2.67 -4.17 -16.13
CA MET A 119 1.79 -3.11 -15.60
C MET A 119 0.33 -3.52 -15.71
#